data_AF-A0A967SDW0-F1
#
_entry.id   AF-A0A967SDW0-F1
#
_cell.length_a   1.000
_cell.length_b   1.000
_cell.length_c   1.000
_cell.angle_alpha   90.00
_cell.angle_beta   90.00
_cell.angle_gamma   90.00
#
_symmetry.space_group_name_H-M   'P 1'
#
loop_
_entity.id
_entity.type
_entity.pdbx_description
1 polymer ?
#
loop_
_entity_poly.entity_id
_entity_poly.type
_entity_poly.pdbx_seq_one_letter_code
_entity_poly.pdbx_strand_id
1 'polypeptide(L)' 'MIEARRASSLVATIQANVDAVREVDGVPHVNHPNFQWAFGAEELAQIENDK' A
#
# COMPACT_ATOMS: atom_id res chain seq x y z
N MET A 1 -1.66 6.07 -15.69
CA MET A 1 -0.67 5.51 -14.76
C MET A 1 -0.63 6.42 -13.56
N ILE A 2 -0.74 5.88 -12.34
CA ILE A 2 -0.73 6.66 -11.09
C ILE A 2 0.72 6.76 -10.63
N GLU A 3 1.18 7.96 -10.28
CA GLU A 3 2.54 8.17 -9.79
C GLU A 3 2.72 7.56 -8.40
N ALA A 4 3.88 6.93 -8.16
CA ALA A 4 4.16 6.30 -6.88
C ALA A 4 4.33 7.35 -5.78
N ARG A 5 3.67 7.16 -4.64
CA ARG A 5 3.79 8.04 -3.47
C ARG A 5 4.76 7.47 -2.44
N ARG A 6 5.44 8.33 -1.70
CA ARG A 6 6.34 7.97 -0.59
C ARG A 6 5.95 8.73 0.67
N ALA A 7 6.10 8.10 1.81
CA ALA A 7 5.89 8.71 3.13
C ALA A 7 7.04 8.37 4.09
N SER A 8 6.95 8.86 5.32
CA SER A 8 8.00 8.71 6.34
C SER A 8 8.08 7.31 6.96
N SER A 9 7.07 6.46 6.77
CA SER A 9 7.08 5.06 7.21
C SER A 9 6.62 4.12 6.10
N LEU A 10 6.92 2.84 6.27
CA LEU A 10 6.48 1.78 5.37
C LEU A 10 4.95 1.72 5.27
N VAL A 11 4.26 1.63 6.41
CA VAL A 11 2.78 1.58 6.47
C VAL A 11 2.18 2.82 5.80
N ALA A 12 2.70 4.01 6.11
CA ALA A 12 2.22 5.25 5.50
C ALA A 12 2.49 5.30 3.99
N THR A 13 3.60 4.69 3.52
CA THR A 13 3.90 4.61 2.09
C THR A 13 2.92 3.68 1.38
N ILE A 14 2.59 2.53 1.97
CA ILE A 14 1.60 1.61 1.41
C ILE A 14 0.23 2.30 1.37
N GLN A 15 -0.22 2.89 2.49
CA GLN A 15 -1.51 3.59 2.56
C GLN A 15 -1.62 4.72 1.53
N ALA A 16 -0.59 5.56 1.40
CA ALA A 16 -0.61 6.66 0.43
C ALA A 16 -0.82 6.17 -1.02
N ASN A 17 -0.32 4.99 -1.37
CA ASN A 17 -0.54 4.41 -2.71
C ASN A 17 -1.90 3.72 -2.83
N VAL A 18 -2.44 3.12 -1.75
CA VAL A 18 -3.82 2.64 -1.72
C VAL A 18 -4.79 3.80 -1.96
N ASP A 19 -4.61 4.91 -1.25
CA ASP A 19 -5.42 6.12 -1.41
C ASP A 19 -5.30 6.68 -2.83
N ALA A 20 -4.10 6.72 -3.41
CA ALA A 20 -3.88 7.17 -4.77
C ALA A 20 -4.66 6.37 -5.82
N VAL A 21 -4.80 5.05 -5.60
CA VAL A 21 -5.62 4.18 -6.47
C VAL A 21 -7.11 4.46 -6.28
N ARG A 22 -7.56 4.65 -5.05
CA ARG A 22 -8.97 4.97 -4.74
C ARG A 22 -9.40 6.33 -5.26
N GLU A 23 -8.52 7.33 -5.25
CA GLU A 23 -8.77 8.68 -5.79
C GLU A 23 -9.18 8.70 -7.27
N VAL A 24 -8.85 7.63 -8.02
CA VAL A 24 -9.22 7.46 -9.43
C VAL A 24 -10.25 6.35 -9.63
N ASP A 25 -11.03 6.04 -8.58
CA ASP A 25 -12.04 4.97 -8.52
C ASP A 25 -11.48 3.58 -8.86
N GLY A 26 -10.17 3.38 -8.65
CA GLY A 26 -9.50 2.11 -8.87
C GLY A 26 -9.67 1.14 -7.70
N VAL A 27 -9.38 -0.15 -7.96
CA VAL A 27 -9.31 -1.18 -6.92
C VAL A 27 -7.83 -1.44 -6.59
N PRO A 28 -7.36 -1.10 -5.38
CA PRO A 28 -5.99 -1.35 -4.95
C PRO A 28 -5.76 -2.84 -4.76
N HIS A 29 -4.55 -3.29 -5.08
CA HIS A 29 -4.10 -4.65 -4.77
C HIS A 29 -2.67 -4.58 -4.24
N VAL A 30 -2.52 -4.84 -2.94
CA VAL A 30 -1.22 -4.84 -2.28
C VAL A 30 -0.58 -6.21 -2.44
N ASN A 31 0.52 -6.28 -3.18
CA ASN A 31 1.28 -7.52 -3.32
C ASN A 31 2.40 -7.58 -2.27
N HIS A 32 2.42 -8.63 -1.46
CA HIS A 32 3.47 -8.87 -0.51
C HIS A 32 4.75 -9.34 -1.23
N PRO A 33 5.91 -8.68 -1.03
CA PRO A 33 7.13 -9.00 -1.75
C PRO A 33 7.74 -10.31 -1.24
N ASN A 34 8.23 -11.12 -2.19
CA ASN A 34 9.00 -12.33 -1.89
C ASN A 34 10.44 -12.03 -1.40
N PHE A 35 10.93 -10.80 -1.62
CA PHE A 35 12.29 -10.43 -1.26
C PHE A 35 12.41 -10.21 0.25
N GLN A 36 13.08 -11.16 0.91
CA GLN A 36 13.42 -11.13 2.34
C GLN A 36 12.25 -10.88 3.29
N TRP A 37 10.99 -11.04 2.86
CA TRP A 37 9.82 -10.68 3.69
C TRP A 37 9.93 -9.25 4.22
N ALA A 38 10.16 -8.29 3.31
CA ALA A 38 10.44 -6.90 3.66
C ALA A 38 9.37 -6.22 4.55
N PHE A 39 8.16 -6.77 4.60
CA PHE A 39 7.09 -6.47 5.55
C PHE A 39 6.22 -7.71 5.71
N GLY A 40 5.31 -7.74 6.69
CA GLY A 40 4.49 -8.90 7.00
C GLY A 40 3.03 -8.56 7.31
N ALA A 41 2.37 -9.49 7.98
CA ALA A 41 0.95 -9.38 8.32
C ALA A 41 0.65 -8.23 9.29
N GLU A 42 1.59 -7.88 10.17
CA GLU A 42 1.41 -6.78 11.14
C GLU A 42 1.30 -5.42 10.44
N GLU A 43 2.12 -5.17 9.41
CA GLU A 43 2.02 -3.96 8.59
C GLU A 43 0.78 -3.98 7.70
N LEU A 44 0.47 -5.13 7.08
CA LEU A 44 -0.70 -5.27 6.21
C LEU A 44 -2.03 -5.07 6.96
N ALA A 45 -2.11 -5.53 8.21
CA ALA A 45 -3.32 -5.39 9.03
C ALA A 45 -3.66 -3.92 9.38
N GLN A 46 -2.71 -3.00 9.19
CA GLN A 46 -2.90 -1.57 9.43
C GLN A 46 -3.40 -0.82 8.19
N ILE A 47 -3.40 -1.46 7.01
CA ILE A 47 -3.80 -0.81 5.77
C ILE A 47 -5.33 -0.78 5.68
N GLU A 48 -5.87 0.38 5.35
CA GLU A 48 -7.30 0.61 5.21
C GLU A 48 -7.68 0.74 3.73
N ASN A 49 -8.94 0.40 3.42
CA ASN A 49 -9.52 0.52 2.07
C ASN A 49 -8.77 -0.28 0.99
N ASP A 50 -8.14 -1.39 1.36
CA ASP A 50 -7.44 -2.32 0.46
C ASP A 50 -8.36 -3.38 -0.18
N LYS A 51 -9.67 -3.36 0.13
CA LYS A 51 -10.68 -4.34 -0.32
C LYS A 51 -11.77 -3.75 -1.19
#